data_AF-A0A2E2U6H4-F1
#
_entry.id   AF-A0A2E2U6H4-F1
#
_cell.length_a   1.000
_cell.length_b   1.000
_cell.length_c   1.000
_cell.angle_alpha   90.00
_cell.angle_beta   90.00
_cell.angle_gamma   90.00
#
_symmetry.space_group_name_H-M   'P 1'
#
loop_
_entity.id
_entity.type
_entity.pdbx_description
1 polymer ?
#
loop_
_entity_poly.entity_id
_entity_poly.type
_entity_poly.pdbx_seq_one_letter_code
_entity_poly.pdbx_strand_id
1 'polypeptide(L)'
;MKLMPDNELMSWTKKVSTRFYELVFEDPWFSKIFRNVDQEIITSQQADFMTGALGGPKLFGGRMPKDAHPHIWVDEKIWEYRENLLKQTFEELYVPLDLREKWLAIDNAFKRSILNTGDKSECFGRYKTDEIIYEPMPEYLKKKKAS
;
A
#
# COMPACT_ATOMS: atom_id res chain seq x y z
N MET A 1 21.72 2.96 -13.37
CA MET A 1 22.05 4.21 -12.66
C MET A 1 21.08 4.37 -11.50
N LYS A 2 21.55 4.73 -10.31
CA LYS A 2 20.71 4.93 -9.13
C LYS A 2 19.89 6.22 -9.31
N LEU A 3 18.63 6.22 -8.88
CA LEU A 3 17.74 7.39 -8.98
C LEU A 3 18.31 8.61 -8.26
N MET A 4 18.80 8.38 -7.04
CA MET A 4 19.29 9.38 -6.11
C MET A 4 20.18 8.69 -5.06
N PRO A 5 20.94 9.44 -4.24
CA PRO A 5 21.68 8.90 -3.10
C PRO A 5 20.80 8.13 -2.10
N ASP A 6 21.39 7.18 -1.36
CA ASP A 6 20.63 6.31 -0.44
C ASP A 6 19.90 7.07 0.66
N ASN A 7 20.55 8.05 1.27
CA ASN A 7 19.96 8.89 2.30
C ASN A 7 18.75 9.68 1.79
N GLU A 8 18.82 10.16 0.54
CA GLU A 8 17.72 10.88 -0.10
C GLU A 8 16.56 9.93 -0.41
N LEU A 9 16.85 8.75 -0.98
CA LEU A 9 15.84 7.74 -1.27
C LEU A 9 15.12 7.28 0.00
N MET A 10 15.86 7.00 1.07
CA MET A 10 15.31 6.64 2.38
C MET A 10 14.48 7.77 3.00
N SER A 11 14.88 9.03 2.79
CA SER A 11 14.09 10.18 3.23
C SER A 11 12.75 10.24 2.50
N TRP A 12 12.74 10.05 1.18
CA TRP A 12 11.52 10.05 0.38
C TRP A 12 10.60 8.89 0.70
N THR A 13 11.12 7.66 0.78
CA THR A 13 10.31 6.48 1.10
C THR A 13 9.66 6.60 2.47
N LYS A 14 10.38 7.14 3.46
CA LYS A 14 9.82 7.45 4.77
C LYS A 14 8.72 8.50 4.69
N LYS A 15 8.98 9.67 4.09
CA LYS A 15 7.98 10.76 3.98
C LYS A 15 6.70 10.33 3.27
N VAL A 16 6.84 9.66 2.12
CA VAL A 16 5.71 9.13 1.36
C VAL A 16 4.94 8.10 2.18
N SER A 17 5.62 7.14 2.80
CA SER A 17 4.93 6.09 3.57
C SER A 17 4.19 6.70 4.77
N THR A 18 4.81 7.64 5.48
CA THR A 18 4.17 8.35 6.60
C THR A 18 2.90 9.06 6.13
N ARG A 19 3.01 9.91 5.10
CA ARG A 19 1.84 10.67 4.64
C ARG A 19 0.74 9.78 4.04
N PHE A 20 1.12 8.73 3.32
CA PHE A 20 0.19 7.76 2.79
C PHE A 20 -0.59 7.09 3.92
N TYR A 21 0.08 6.61 4.98
CA TYR A 21 -0.62 5.97 6.08
C TYR A 21 -1.40 6.94 6.97
N GLU A 22 -1.00 8.22 7.08
CA GLU A 22 -1.88 9.24 7.67
C GLU A 22 -3.23 9.30 6.93
N LEU A 23 -3.21 9.42 5.59
CA LEU A 23 -4.44 9.43 4.78
C LEU A 23 -5.26 8.14 4.95
N VAL A 24 -4.58 6.98 5.03
CA VAL A 24 -5.24 5.67 5.25
C VAL A 24 -5.96 5.61 6.60
N PHE A 25 -5.31 6.05 7.67
CA PHE A 25 -5.84 5.96 9.03
C PHE A 25 -6.82 7.09 9.37
N GLU A 26 -6.71 8.25 8.71
CA GLU A 26 -7.71 9.33 8.76
C GLU A 26 -9.02 8.96 8.06
N ASP A 27 -8.98 8.04 7.07
CA ASP A 27 -10.16 7.56 6.36
C ASP A 27 -10.99 6.59 7.24
N PRO A 28 -12.25 6.94 7.61
CA PRO A 28 -13.06 6.13 8.51
C PRO A 28 -13.46 4.74 7.96
N TRP A 29 -13.43 4.56 6.64
CA TRP A 29 -13.70 3.26 6.01
C TRP A 29 -12.40 2.52 5.75
N PHE A 30 -11.42 3.15 5.12
CA PHE A 30 -10.21 2.48 4.65
C PHE A 30 -9.33 2.00 5.82
N SER A 31 -9.29 2.76 6.92
CA SER A 31 -8.63 2.35 8.18
C SER A 31 -9.12 1.00 8.73
N LYS A 32 -10.38 0.61 8.47
CA LYS A 32 -10.94 -0.68 8.94
C LYS A 32 -10.23 -1.89 8.32
N ILE A 33 -9.65 -1.74 7.14
CA ILE A 33 -8.84 -2.80 6.49
C ILE A 33 -7.53 -3.02 7.27
N PHE A 34 -7.07 -2.02 8.02
CA PHE A 34 -5.83 -2.03 8.80
C PHE A 34 -6.06 -2.21 10.31
N ARG A 35 -7.28 -2.56 10.74
CA ARG A 35 -7.70 -2.60 12.16
C ARG A 35 -6.83 -3.43 13.12
N ASN A 36 -6.09 -4.40 12.59
CA ASN A 36 -5.23 -5.31 13.37
C ASN A 36 -3.73 -4.97 13.23
N VAL A 37 -3.41 -3.78 12.73
CA VAL A 37 -2.05 -3.35 12.42
C VAL A 37 -1.79 -1.99 13.05
N ASP A 38 -0.64 -1.86 13.69
CA ASP A 38 -0.16 -0.57 14.20
C ASP A 38 0.34 0.33 13.06
N GLN A 39 -0.09 1.60 13.06
CA GLN A 39 0.22 2.56 12.01
C GLN A 39 1.71 2.83 11.88
N GLU A 40 2.44 2.97 12.99
CA GLU A 40 3.87 3.25 12.96
C GLU A 40 4.64 2.06 12.40
N ILE A 41 4.26 0.84 12.81
CA ILE A 41 4.86 -0.41 12.33
C ILE A 41 4.68 -0.56 10.82
N ILE A 42 3.45 -0.44 10.30
CA ILE A 42 3.20 -0.63 8.86
C ILE A 42 3.85 0.47 8.02
N THR A 43 3.89 1.70 8.54
CA THR A 43 4.60 2.82 7.91
C THR A 43 6.08 2.53 7.74
N SER A 44 6.74 2.03 8.80
CA SER A 44 8.16 1.66 8.74
C SER A 44 8.40 0.52 7.76
N GLN A 45 7.57 -0.52 7.82
CA GLN A 45 7.68 -1.68 6.94
C GLN A 45 7.52 -1.31 5.46
N GLN A 46 6.57 -0.45 5.12
CA GLN A 46 6.37 0.03 3.75
C GLN A 46 7.57 0.86 3.28
N ALA A 47 8.11 1.75 4.14
CA ALA A 47 9.28 2.55 3.80
C ALA A 47 10.52 1.68 3.53
N ASP A 48 10.76 0.68 4.37
CA ASP A 48 11.87 -0.26 4.21
C ASP A 48 11.72 -1.11 2.94
N PHE A 49 10.50 -1.61 2.69
CA PHE A 49 10.19 -2.38 1.49
C PHE A 49 10.47 -1.57 0.22
N MET A 50 9.93 -0.35 0.15
CA MET A 50 10.06 0.49 -1.02
C MET A 50 11.48 1.00 -1.23
N THR A 51 12.21 1.30 -0.15
CA THR A 51 13.64 1.64 -0.23
C THR A 51 14.42 0.53 -0.94
N GLY A 52 14.25 -0.72 -0.51
CA GLY A 52 14.92 -1.86 -1.14
C GLY A 52 14.46 -2.10 -2.58
N ALA A 53 13.16 -1.99 -2.85
CA ALA A 53 12.59 -2.18 -4.18
C ALA A 53 13.05 -1.12 -5.20
N LEU A 54 13.29 0.11 -4.74
CA LEU A 54 13.78 1.24 -5.56
C LEU A 54 15.31 1.24 -5.73
N GLY A 55 16.01 0.22 -5.21
CA GLY A 55 17.47 0.05 -5.38
C GLY A 55 18.31 0.71 -4.29
N GLY A 56 17.71 1.06 -3.15
CA GLY A 56 18.40 1.43 -1.93
C GLY A 56 18.84 0.22 -1.11
N PRO A 57 19.24 0.42 0.16
CA PRO A 57 19.61 -0.67 1.06
C PRO A 57 18.41 -1.57 1.35
N LYS A 58 18.64 -2.89 1.43
CA LYS A 58 17.60 -3.87 1.71
C LYS A 58 17.44 -4.07 3.22
N LEU A 59 16.59 -3.23 3.83
CA LEU A 59 16.31 -3.28 5.28
C LEU A 59 15.05 -4.07 5.62
N PHE A 60 14.16 -4.28 4.65
CA PHE A 60 12.90 -4.98 4.86
C PHE A 60 13.11 -6.46 5.18
N GLY A 61 12.70 -6.85 6.40
CA GLY A 61 12.70 -8.25 6.86
C GLY A 61 11.32 -8.89 6.94
N GLY A 62 10.29 -8.22 6.40
CA GLY A 62 8.90 -8.69 6.46
C GLY A 62 8.55 -9.73 5.39
N ARG A 63 7.26 -10.07 5.32
CA ARG A 63 6.71 -10.97 4.31
C ARG A 63 6.58 -10.26 2.96
N MET A 64 6.79 -10.99 1.87
CA MET A 64 6.51 -10.47 0.53
C MET A 64 4.99 -10.29 0.34
N PRO A 65 4.54 -9.41 -0.58
CA PRO A 65 3.12 -9.06 -0.70
C PRO A 65 2.17 -10.26 -0.85
N LYS A 66 2.54 -11.26 -1.67
CA LYS A 66 1.77 -12.50 -1.85
C LYS A 66 1.49 -13.24 -0.53
N ASP A 67 2.44 -13.24 0.40
CA ASP A 67 2.34 -13.97 1.67
C ASP A 67 1.80 -13.08 2.81
N ALA A 68 1.80 -11.76 2.61
CA ALA A 68 1.33 -10.79 3.59
C ALA A 68 -0.18 -10.51 3.48
N HIS A 69 -0.76 -10.58 2.27
CA HIS A 69 -2.15 -10.16 2.02
C HIS A 69 -3.23 -11.26 1.89
N PRO A 70 -2.98 -12.59 1.99
CA PRO A 70 -4.02 -13.58 1.65
C PRO A 70 -5.23 -13.55 2.59
N HIS A 71 -5.10 -12.97 3.78
CA HIS A 71 -6.16 -12.81 4.76
C HIS A 71 -7.02 -11.56 4.54
N ILE A 72 -6.73 -10.76 3.51
CA ILE A 72 -7.40 -9.49 3.22
C ILE A 72 -8.04 -9.60 1.84
N TRP A 73 -9.33 -9.30 1.75
CA TRP A 73 -9.99 -9.14 0.47
C TRP A 73 -9.60 -7.81 -0.19
N VAL A 74 -8.98 -7.88 -1.36
CA VAL A 74 -8.62 -6.72 -2.17
C VAL A 74 -9.16 -6.95 -3.59
N ASP A 75 -10.20 -6.20 -3.96
CA ASP A 75 -10.68 -6.14 -5.35
C ASP A 75 -10.09 -4.95 -6.10
N GLU A 76 -10.43 -4.83 -7.39
CA GLU A 76 -9.98 -3.72 -8.25
C GLU A 76 -10.35 -2.35 -7.68
N LYS A 77 -11.51 -2.22 -7.03
CA LYS A 77 -11.96 -0.92 -6.49
C LYS A 77 -11.15 -0.53 -5.27
N ILE A 78 -10.86 -1.49 -4.38
CA ILE A 78 -10.00 -1.27 -3.21
C ILE A 78 -8.57 -0.94 -3.68
N TRP A 79 -8.05 -1.65 -4.67
CA TRP A 79 -6.74 -1.37 -5.27
C TRP A 79 -6.66 0.04 -5.84
N GLU A 80 -7.62 0.42 -6.69
CA GLU A 80 -7.68 1.76 -7.29
C GLU A 80 -7.80 2.86 -6.24
N TYR A 81 -8.61 2.63 -5.20
CA TYR A 81 -8.74 3.59 -4.10
C TYR A 81 -7.40 3.81 -3.39
N ARG A 82 -6.72 2.72 -3.04
CA ARG A 82 -5.40 2.74 -2.43
C ARG A 82 -4.38 3.46 -3.32
N GLU A 83 -4.38 3.18 -4.61
CA GLU A 83 -3.46 3.81 -5.56
C GLU A 83 -3.73 5.32 -5.69
N ASN A 84 -4.99 5.75 -5.64
CA ASN A 84 -5.35 7.17 -5.68
C ASN A 84 -4.86 7.92 -4.43
N LEU A 85 -4.96 7.31 -3.23
CA LEU A 85 -4.37 7.88 -2.01
C LEU A 85 -2.85 8.03 -2.11
N LEU A 86 -2.17 7.06 -2.73
CA LEU A 86 -0.74 7.15 -2.98
C LEU A 86 -0.40 8.27 -3.98
N LYS A 87 -1.17 8.40 -5.07
CA LYS A 87 -0.99 9.49 -6.06
C LYS A 87 -1.21 10.85 -5.42
N GLN A 88 -2.26 11.00 -4.61
CA GLN A 88 -2.50 12.21 -3.82
C GLN A 88 -1.29 12.52 -2.92
N THR A 89 -0.74 11.51 -2.22
CA THR A 89 0.47 11.68 -1.39
C THR A 89 1.65 12.20 -2.21
N PHE A 90 1.86 11.67 -3.42
CA PHE A 90 2.93 12.14 -4.29
C PHE A 90 2.78 13.61 -4.71
N GLU A 91 1.54 14.03 -4.97
CA GLU A 91 1.21 15.40 -5.32
C GLU A 91 1.44 16.35 -4.13
N GLU A 92 0.90 16.02 -2.96
CA GLU A 92 1.03 16.82 -1.73
C GLU A 92 2.49 17.03 -1.31
N LEU A 93 3.33 15.99 -1.46
CA LEU A 93 4.74 16.02 -1.08
C LEU A 93 5.67 16.50 -2.20
N TYR A 94 5.14 16.83 -3.38
CA TYR A 94 5.94 17.22 -4.55
C TYR A 94 7.05 16.21 -4.89
N VAL A 95 6.73 14.92 -4.82
CA VAL A 95 7.72 13.85 -5.06
C VAL A 95 8.31 13.97 -6.47
N PRO A 96 9.61 13.70 -6.70
CA PRO A 96 10.17 13.72 -8.06
C PRO A 96 9.45 12.77 -9.02
N LEU A 97 9.20 13.20 -10.26
CA LEU A 97 8.38 12.46 -11.23
C LEU A 97 8.93 11.05 -11.52
N ASP A 98 10.24 10.94 -11.71
CA ASP A 98 10.95 9.68 -11.97
C ASP A 98 10.82 8.68 -10.79
N LEU A 99 10.78 9.19 -9.56
CA LEU A 99 10.52 8.40 -8.37
C LEU A 99 9.06 7.93 -8.31
N ARG A 100 8.09 8.81 -8.62
CA ARG A 100 6.65 8.44 -8.67
C ARG A 100 6.40 7.32 -9.68
N GLU A 101 6.93 7.47 -10.89
CA GLU A 101 6.75 6.51 -11.98
C GLU A 101 7.31 5.13 -11.61
N LYS A 102 8.53 5.09 -11.06
CA LYS A 102 9.14 3.83 -10.64
C LYS A 102 8.42 3.20 -9.44
N TRP A 103 7.97 4.01 -8.49
CA TRP A 103 7.17 3.51 -7.36
C TRP A 103 5.88 2.86 -7.86
N LEU A 104 5.12 3.55 -8.71
CA LEU A 104 3.87 3.00 -9.27
C LEU A 104 4.11 1.75 -10.12
N ALA A 105 5.22 1.69 -10.86
CA ALA A 105 5.59 0.49 -11.61
C ALA A 105 5.85 -0.71 -10.68
N ILE A 106 6.54 -0.49 -9.56
CA ILE A 106 6.80 -1.52 -8.54
C ILE A 106 5.48 -1.97 -7.89
N ASP A 107 4.64 -1.04 -7.42
CA ASP A 107 3.34 -1.37 -6.81
C ASP A 107 2.48 -2.19 -7.77
N ASN A 108 2.37 -1.75 -9.03
CA ASN A 108 1.56 -2.44 -10.04
C ASN A 108 2.10 -3.82 -10.44
N ALA A 109 3.41 -4.06 -10.29
CA ALA A 109 3.98 -5.40 -10.48
C ALA A 109 3.47 -6.40 -9.44
N PHE A 110 3.11 -5.95 -8.22
CA PHE A 110 2.55 -6.79 -7.17
C PHE A 110 1.03 -6.93 -7.23
N LYS A 111 0.33 -6.06 -7.98
CA LYS A 111 -1.14 -6.03 -8.08
C LYS A 111 -1.77 -7.41 -8.28
N ARG A 112 -1.27 -8.17 -9.27
CA ARG A 112 -1.79 -9.52 -9.59
C ARG A 112 -1.62 -10.54 -8.47
N SER A 113 -0.67 -10.34 -7.56
CA SER A 113 -0.42 -11.25 -6.44
C SER A 113 -1.25 -10.92 -5.19
N ILE A 114 -1.91 -9.76 -5.19
CA ILE A 114 -2.71 -9.25 -4.06
C ILE A 114 -4.20 -9.26 -4.41
N LEU A 115 -4.55 -8.97 -5.67
CA LEU A 115 -5.93 -8.96 -6.11
C LEU A 115 -6.61 -10.32 -5.96
N ASN A 116 -7.81 -10.28 -5.39
CA ASN A 116 -8.78 -11.35 -5.45
C ASN A 116 -9.71 -11.13 -6.66
N THR A 117 -10.12 -12.21 -7.31
CA THR A 117 -10.94 -12.14 -8.55
C THR A 117 -12.24 -12.91 -8.47
N GLY A 118 -12.35 -13.86 -7.55
CA GLY A 118 -13.56 -14.64 -7.32
C GLY A 118 -14.41 -14.05 -6.21
N ASP A 119 -14.48 -14.75 -5.09
CA ASP A 119 -15.23 -14.35 -3.90
C ASP A 119 -14.39 -14.49 -2.63
N LYS A 120 -14.92 -14.01 -1.50
CA LYS A 120 -14.21 -13.94 -0.21
C LYS A 120 -13.66 -15.29 0.29
N SER A 121 -14.12 -16.42 -0.24
CA SER A 121 -13.56 -17.75 0.05
C SER A 121 -12.13 -17.94 -0.48
N GLU A 122 -11.66 -17.08 -1.39
CA GLU A 122 -10.25 -17.03 -1.81
C GLU A 122 -9.32 -16.55 -0.69
N CYS A 123 -9.86 -15.86 0.33
CA CYS A 123 -9.06 -15.36 1.43
C CYS A 123 -8.79 -16.46 2.47
N PHE A 124 -7.55 -16.50 2.97
CA PHE A 124 -7.12 -17.42 4.03
C PHE A 124 -6.13 -16.77 4.98
N GLY A 125 -6.19 -17.16 6.26
CA GLY A 125 -5.29 -16.66 7.30
C GLY A 125 -3.83 -17.04 7.02
N ARG A 126 -2.89 -16.14 7.31
CA ARG A 126 -1.45 -16.46 7.33
C ARG A 126 -1.12 -17.33 8.53
N TYR A 127 -1.89 -17.15 9.60
CA TYR A 127 -1.92 -17.97 10.81
C TYR A 127 -3.35 -18.43 11.10
N LYS A 128 -3.49 -19.47 11.95
CA LYS A 128 -4.81 -19.99 12.36
C LYS A 128 -5.69 -18.97 13.09
N THR A 129 -5.07 -17.95 13.67
CA THR A 129 -5.72 -16.88 14.45
C THR A 129 -5.98 -15.62 13.63
N ASP A 130 -5.53 -15.57 12.37
CA ASP A 130 -5.80 -14.40 11.54
C ASP A 130 -7.29 -14.31 11.22
N GLU A 131 -7.84 -13.12 11.40
CA GLU A 131 -9.15 -12.77 10.90
C GLU A 131 -9.11 -12.61 9.37
N ILE A 132 -10.17 -13.03 8.67
CA ILE A 132 -10.38 -12.67 7.27
C ILE A 132 -10.98 -11.27 7.21
N ILE A 133 -10.22 -10.33 6.66
CA ILE A 133 -10.59 -8.92 6.53
C ILE A 133 -11.37 -8.75 5.23
N TYR A 134 -12.66 -8.44 5.35
CA TYR A 134 -13.55 -8.13 4.23
C TYR A 134 -14.33 -6.85 4.53
N GLU A 135 -13.89 -5.73 3.94
CA GLU A 135 -14.53 -4.41 4.07
C GLU A 135 -14.98 -3.93 2.69
N PRO A 136 -16.22 -4.22 2.27
CA PRO A 136 -16.67 -3.79 0.95
C PRO A 136 -16.70 -2.27 0.85
N MET A 137 -16.33 -1.75 -0.33
CA MET A 137 -16.36 -0.31 -0.57
C MET A 137 -17.77 0.25 -0.32
N PRO A 138 -17.92 1.35 0.45
CA PRO A 138 -19.22 1.92 0.76
C PRO A 138 -19.80 2.67 -0.45
N GLU A 139 -21.12 2.77 -0.51
CA GLU A 139 -21.84 3.36 -1.66
C GLU A 139 -21.42 4.80 -1.98
N TYR A 140 -21.07 5.60 -0.98
CA TYR A 140 -20.65 6.99 -1.20
C TYR A 140 -19.31 7.11 -1.93
N LEU A 141 -18.43 6.11 -1.81
CA LEU A 141 -17.17 6.06 -2.56
C LEU A 141 -17.36 5.46 -3.97
N LYS A 142 -18.34 4.57 -4.17
CA LYS A 142 -18.66 4.03 -5.50
C LYS A 142 -19.14 5.10 -6.49
N LYS A 143 -19.78 6.16 -5.98
CA LYS A 143 -20.34 7.24 -6.79
C LYS A 143 -19.31 8.30 -7.20
N LYS A 144 -18.10 8.30 -6.62
CA LYS A 144 -16.99 9.17 -7.02
C LYS A 144 -16.28 8.62 -8.27
N LYS A 145 -16.96 8.56 -9.42
CA LYS A 145 -16.32 8.51 -10.75
C LYS A 145 -17.20 9.16 -11.81
N ALA A 146 -16.94 10.45 -12.08
CA ALA A 146 -16.98 11.15 -13.37
C ALA A 146 -17.00 12.66 -13.11
N SER A 147 -15.83 13.26 -12.97
CA SER A 147 -15.61 14.69 -13.21
C SER A 147 -14.26 14.81 -13.90
#